data_AF-M5FGH5-F1
#
_entry.id   AF-M5FGH5-F1
#
_cell.length_a   1.000
_cell.length_b   1.000
_cell.length_c   1.000
_cell.angle_alpha   90.00
_cell.angle_beta   90.00
_cell.angle_gamma   90.00
#
_symmetry.space_group_name_H-M   'P 1'
#
loop_
_entity.id
_entity.type
_entity.pdbx_description
1 polymer ?
#
loop_
_entity_poly.entity_id
_entity_poly.type
_entity_poly.pdbx_seq_one_letter_code
_entity_poly.pdbx_strand_id
1 'polypeptide(L)'
;MSKSVSLRSGRTFATVTAAKEHFSRILDDREIKQQFGEDDLADIRAVYDDHCARTGWELKSLPASFYPTYDRGPGYTTRCFGVTYEDGTTGSFSMDKALRAIAA
;
A
#
# COMPACT_ATOMS: atom_id res chain seq x y z
N MET A 1 -8.78 21.43 8.13
CA MET A 1 -8.62 21.09 6.71
C MET A 1 -8.37 19.59 6.62
N SER A 2 -9.17 18.87 5.84
CA SER A 2 -8.93 17.45 5.58
C SER A 2 -7.67 17.34 4.70
N LYS A 3 -6.69 16.52 5.10
CA LYS A 3 -5.48 16.33 4.30
C LYS A 3 -5.79 15.54 3.04
N SER A 4 -5.37 16.04 1.89
CA SER A 4 -5.49 15.32 0.61
C SER A 4 -4.32 14.36 0.42
N VAL A 5 -4.52 13.38 -0.46
CA VAL A 5 -3.47 12.44 -0.86
C VAL A 5 -3.30 12.56 -2.37
N SER A 6 -2.11 12.97 -2.80
CA SER A 6 -1.74 12.98 -4.22
C SER A 6 -0.63 11.97 -4.43
N LEU A 7 -0.89 11.00 -5.30
CA LEU A 7 0.06 9.94 -5.64
C LEU A 7 0.85 10.32 -6.89
N ARG A 8 2.06 9.79 -7.02
CA ARG A 8 2.90 9.91 -8.23
C ARG A 8 2.26 9.35 -9.50
N SER A 9 1.26 8.47 -9.38
CA SER A 9 0.46 8.01 -10.53
C SER A 9 -0.42 9.10 -11.12
N GLY A 10 -0.52 10.28 -10.49
CA GLY A 10 -1.45 11.35 -10.83
C GLY A 10 -2.80 11.22 -10.14
N ARG A 11 -3.09 10.08 -9.50
CA ARG A 11 -4.32 9.87 -8.75
C ARG A 11 -4.34 10.74 -7.50
N THR A 12 -5.46 11.43 -7.28
CA THR A 12 -5.66 12.31 -6.12
C THR A 12 -6.93 11.92 -5.38
N PHE A 13 -6.84 11.91 -4.05
CA PHE A 13 -7.96 11.73 -3.15
C PHE A 13 -8.16 13.00 -2.33
N ALA A 14 -9.41 13.47 -2.26
CA ALA A 14 -9.75 14.67 -1.52
C ALA A 14 -9.45 14.55 -0.01
N THR A 15 -9.45 13.34 0.54
CA THR A 15 -9.13 13.07 1.94
C THR A 15 -8.38 11.76 2.12
N VAL A 16 -7.61 11.64 3.20
CA VAL A 16 -7.02 10.36 3.64
C VAL A 16 -8.10 9.29 3.82
N THR A 17 -9.28 9.63 4.34
CA THR A 17 -10.39 8.68 4.51
C THR A 17 -10.85 8.10 3.18
N ALA A 18 -11.05 8.95 2.16
CA ALA A 18 -11.44 8.50 0.83
C ALA A 18 -10.39 7.58 0.19
N ALA A 19 -9.11 7.90 0.38
CA ALA A 19 -8.03 7.02 -0.05
C ALA A 19 -8.08 5.67 0.68
N LYS A 20 -8.25 5.67 2.01
CA LYS A 20 -8.35 4.43 2.81
C LYS A 20 -9.51 3.56 2.36
N GLU A 21 -10.70 4.14 2.16
CA GLU A 21 -11.87 3.40 1.68
C GLU A 21 -11.62 2.76 0.31
N HIS A 22 -10.96 3.47 -0.60
CA HIS A 22 -10.59 2.94 -1.91
C HIS A 22 -9.67 1.72 -1.80
N PHE A 23 -8.57 1.83 -1.06
CA PHE A 23 -7.62 0.72 -0.92
C PHE A 23 -8.14 -0.41 -0.04
N SER A 24 -9.02 -0.14 0.92
CA SER A 24 -9.68 -1.21 1.69
C SER A 24 -10.55 -2.08 0.79
N ARG A 25 -11.30 -1.50 -0.16
CA ARG A 25 -12.08 -2.28 -1.13
C ARG A 25 -11.19 -3.18 -1.98
N ILE A 26 -10.08 -2.63 -2.51
CA ILE A 26 -9.09 -3.40 -3.26
C ILE A 26 -8.56 -4.58 -2.43
N LEU A 27 -8.30 -4.37 -1.14
CA LEU A 27 -7.80 -5.40 -0.24
C LEU A 27 -8.86 -6.48 0.08
N ASP A 28 -10.13 -6.10 0.17
CA ASP A 28 -11.23 -7.00 0.52
C ASP A 28 -11.77 -7.80 -0.67
N ASP A 29 -11.66 -7.26 -1.89
CA ASP A 29 -12.10 -7.89 -3.14
C ASP A 29 -11.15 -8.98 -3.64
N ARG A 30 -10.01 -9.18 -2.97
CA ARG A 30 -8.94 -10.10 -3.39
C ARG A 30 -8.69 -11.20 -2.36
N GLU A 31 -8.35 -12.39 -2.87
CA GLU A 31 -7.96 -13.49 -1.99
C GLU A 31 -6.59 -13.26 -1.35
N ILE A 32 -6.38 -13.81 -0.16
CA ILE A 32 -5.10 -13.73 0.54
C ILE A 32 -4.02 -14.43 -0.30
N LYS A 33 -2.87 -13.77 -0.47
CA LYS A 33 -1.73 -14.15 -1.33
C LYS A 33 -2.02 -14.11 -2.83
N GLN A 34 -3.21 -13.72 -3.26
CA GLN A 34 -3.47 -13.46 -4.67
C GLN A 34 -2.81 -12.14 -5.07
N GLN A 35 -2.03 -12.15 -6.16
CA GLN A 35 -1.41 -10.92 -6.65
C GLN A 35 -2.46 -9.94 -7.17
N PHE A 36 -2.26 -8.65 -6.95
CA PHE A 36 -3.10 -7.62 -7.54
C PHE A 36 -2.92 -7.58 -9.06
N GLY A 37 -4.02 -7.39 -9.79
CA GLY A 37 -4.00 -7.20 -11.25
C GLY A 37 -3.49 -5.80 -11.63
N GLU A 38 -3.21 -5.60 -12.92
CA GLU A 38 -2.56 -4.37 -13.43
C GLU A 38 -3.27 -3.08 -13.02
N ASP A 39 -4.61 -3.08 -13.02
CA ASP A 39 -5.42 -1.90 -12.66
C ASP A 39 -5.21 -1.44 -11.22
N ASP A 40 -5.16 -2.38 -10.27
CA ASP A 40 -4.95 -2.08 -8.84
C ASP A 40 -3.47 -1.87 -8.53
N LEU A 41 -2.59 -2.58 -9.25
CA LEU A 41 -1.16 -2.62 -9.02
C LEU A 41 -0.52 -1.24 -9.15
N ALA A 42 -0.93 -0.45 -10.14
CA ALA A 42 -0.36 0.87 -10.39
C ALA A 42 -0.54 1.82 -9.19
N ASP A 43 -1.74 1.85 -8.61
CA ASP A 43 -2.03 2.72 -7.47
C ASP A 43 -1.40 2.22 -6.16
N ILE A 44 -1.38 0.90 -5.93
CA ILE A 44 -0.71 0.31 -4.76
C ILE A 44 0.79 0.60 -4.81
N ARG A 45 1.41 0.38 -5.98
CA ARG A 45 2.82 0.67 -6.20
C ARG A 45 3.13 2.16 -6.00
N ALA A 46 2.27 3.04 -6.52
CA ALA A 46 2.43 4.48 -6.33
C ALA A 46 2.44 4.87 -4.85
N VAL A 47 1.50 4.34 -4.05
CA VAL A 47 1.49 4.57 -2.59
C VAL A 47 2.76 4.05 -1.94
N TYR A 48 3.20 2.85 -2.30
CA TYR A 48 4.39 2.23 -1.71
C TYR A 48 5.65 3.06 -1.99
N ASP A 49 5.85 3.46 -3.24
CA ASP A 49 6.98 4.28 -3.68
C ASP A 49 6.97 5.66 -2.99
N ASP A 50 5.82 6.34 -2.96
CA ASP A 50 5.70 7.65 -2.32
C ASP A 50 5.91 7.57 -0.80
N HIS A 51 5.49 6.46 -0.18
CA HIS A 51 5.77 6.21 1.23
C HIS A 51 7.27 6.01 1.49
N CYS A 52 7.95 5.22 0.66
CA CYS A 52 9.39 5.01 0.78
C CYS A 52 10.16 6.33 0.61
N ALA A 53 9.80 7.11 -0.43
CA ALA A 53 10.39 8.43 -0.67
C ALA A 53 10.16 9.39 0.51
N ARG A 54 8.97 9.39 1.12
CA ARG A 54 8.63 10.29 2.22
C ARG A 54 9.31 9.93 3.54
N THR A 55 9.48 8.64 3.81
CA THR A 55 10.07 8.14 5.06
C THR A 55 11.58 7.95 4.99
N GLY A 56 12.17 8.07 3.79
CA GLY A 56 13.58 7.75 3.56
C GLY A 56 13.86 6.25 3.68
N TRP A 57 12.84 5.41 3.47
CA TRP A 57 13.00 3.97 3.53
C TRP A 57 13.80 3.48 2.32
N GLU A 58 14.97 2.90 2.59
CA GLU A 58 15.86 2.38 1.55
C GLU A 58 15.39 1.02 1.04
N LEU A 59 15.08 0.95 -0.26
CA LEU A 59 14.70 -0.29 -0.93
C LEU A 59 15.96 -1.03 -1.38
N LYS A 60 16.21 -2.19 -0.76
CA LYS A 60 17.32 -3.08 -1.15
C LYS A 60 17.10 -3.74 -2.51
N SER A 61 15.84 -3.92 -2.90
CA SER A 61 15.40 -4.51 -4.15
C SER A 61 14.08 -3.85 -4.57
N LEU A 62 13.80 -3.81 -5.87
CA LEU A 62 12.55 -3.25 -6.38
C LEU A 62 11.36 -4.17 -6.05
N PRO A 63 10.17 -3.59 -5.81
CA PRO A 63 8.93 -4.35 -5.72
C PRO A 63 8.60 -5.04 -7.05
N ALA A 64 8.47 -6.37 -7.02
CA ALA A 64 8.07 -7.19 -8.16
C ALA A 64 6.55 -7.41 -8.19
N SER A 65 5.93 -7.68 -7.03
CA SER A 65 4.48 -7.85 -6.94
C SER A 65 3.94 -7.47 -5.56
N PHE A 66 2.63 -7.23 -5.50
CA PHE A 66 1.91 -6.91 -4.28
C PHE A 66 0.72 -7.85 -4.13
N TYR A 67 0.31 -8.14 -2.89
CA TYR A 67 -0.76 -9.08 -2.58
C TYR A 67 -1.41 -8.79 -1.21
N PRO A 68 -2.68 -9.15 -0.99
CA PRO A 68 -3.26 -9.15 0.35
C PRO A 68 -2.59 -10.18 1.24
N THR A 69 -2.20 -9.79 2.46
CA THR A 69 -1.66 -10.70 3.48
C THR A 69 -2.25 -10.39 4.85
N TYR A 70 -1.91 -11.19 5.85
CA TYR A 70 -2.26 -10.89 7.24
C TYR A 70 -1.07 -10.34 7.98
N ASP A 71 -1.26 -9.21 8.65
CA ASP A 71 -0.44 -8.83 9.79
C ASP A 71 -0.98 -9.51 11.04
N ARG A 72 -0.08 -10.11 11.82
CA ARG A 72 -0.44 -10.88 13.02
C ARG A 72 0.42 -10.43 14.18
N GLY A 73 -0.23 -10.17 15.30
CA GLY A 73 0.45 -9.95 16.58
C GLY A 73 -0.42 -10.42 17.75
N PRO A 74 0.05 -10.26 18.99
CA PRO A 74 -0.67 -10.73 20.17
C PRO A 74 -2.08 -10.11 20.24
N GLY A 75 -3.10 -10.95 20.03
CA GLY A 75 -4.50 -10.53 20.10
C GLY A 75 -5.07 -9.84 18.86
N TYR A 76 -4.34 -9.78 17.73
CA TYR A 76 -4.89 -9.21 16.49
C TYR A 76 -4.48 -10.00 15.24
N THR A 77 -5.38 -9.97 14.24
CA THR A 77 -5.11 -10.39 12.86
C THR A 77 -5.83 -9.43 11.94
N THR A 78 -5.07 -8.70 11.13
CA THR A 78 -5.62 -7.69 10.21
C THR A 78 -5.11 -7.94 8.81
N ARG A 79 -5.93 -7.65 7.79
CA ARG A 79 -5.45 -7.66 6.41
C ARG A 79 -4.52 -6.47 6.18
N CYS A 80 -3.43 -6.69 5.47
CA CYS A 80 -2.49 -5.67 5.04
C CYS A 80 -1.92 -6.00 3.66
N PHE A 81 -1.06 -5.14 3.14
CA PHE A 81 -0.46 -5.30 1.82
C PHE A 81 0.93 -5.92 1.97
N GLY A 82 1.11 -7.09 1.36
CA GLY A 82 2.40 -7.74 1.17
C GLY A 82 3.09 -7.22 -0.10
N VAL A 83 4.41 -7.27 -0.09
CA VAL A 83 5.27 -6.97 -1.23
C VAL A 83 6.26 -8.12 -1.40
N THR A 84 6.39 -8.64 -2.62
CA THR A 84 7.51 -9.50 -3.03
C THR A 84 8.47 -8.65 -3.83
N TYR A 85 9.76 -8.72 -3.50
CA TYR A 85 10.81 -7.99 -4.19
C TYR A 85 11.49 -8.87 -5.26
N GLU A 86 12.18 -8.26 -6.22
CA GLU A 86 12.91 -8.97 -7.29
C GLU A 86 13.98 -9.93 -6.77
N ASP A 87 14.59 -9.65 -5.61
CA ASP A 87 15.54 -10.55 -4.93
C ASP A 87 14.89 -11.77 -4.25
N GLY A 88 13.57 -11.91 -4.36
CA GLY A 88 12.79 -13.00 -3.76
C GLY A 88 12.44 -12.81 -2.29
N THR A 89 12.91 -11.73 -1.65
CA THR A 89 12.49 -11.40 -0.29
C THR A 89 11.07 -10.85 -0.27
N THR A 90 10.45 -10.85 0.91
CA THR A 90 9.09 -10.35 1.10
C THR A 90 9.03 -9.35 2.24
N GLY A 91 8.15 -8.36 2.12
CA GLY A 91 7.80 -7.43 3.19
C GLY A 91 6.29 -7.23 3.27
N SER A 92 5.89 -6.35 4.19
CA SER A 92 4.52 -5.86 4.24
C SER A 92 4.51 -4.39 4.63
N PHE A 93 3.44 -3.69 4.28
CA PHE A 93 3.24 -2.31 4.68
C PHE A 93 1.78 -2.02 5.02
N SER A 94 1.59 -1.02 5.87
CA SER A 94 0.26 -0.54 6.27
C SER A 94 -0.16 0.60 5.35
N MET A 95 -1.25 0.39 4.61
CA MET A 95 -1.83 1.40 3.73
C MET A 95 -2.23 2.67 4.50
N ASP A 96 -2.82 2.53 5.69
CA ASP A 96 -3.16 3.69 6.54
C ASP A 96 -1.93 4.52 6.89
N LYS A 97 -0.84 3.86 7.32
CA LYS A 97 0.41 4.56 7.67
C LYS A 97 1.03 5.23 6.43
N ALA A 98 1.02 4.54 5.29
CA ALA A 98 1.53 5.08 4.04
C ALA A 98 0.76 6.34 3.61
N LEU A 99 -0.57 6.26 3.54
CA LEU A 99 -1.42 7.39 3.17
C LEU A 99 -1.25 8.59 4.11
N ARG A 100 -1.16 8.34 5.43
CA ARG A 100 -0.91 9.41 6.42
C ARG A 100 0.45 10.08 6.26
N ALA A 101 1.48 9.34 5.87
CA ALA A 101 2.79 9.91 5.59
C ALA A 101 2.77 10.79 4.33
N ILE A 102 2.03 10.37 3.30
CA ILE A 102 1.94 11.07 2.01
C ILE A 102 1.08 12.34 2.11
N ALA A 103 0.03 12.31 2.95
CA ALA A 103 -0.99 13.35 2.98
C ALA A 103 -0.45 14.75 3.36
N ALA A 104 -0.88 15.75 2.61
CA ALA A 104 -0.54 17.17 2.79
C ALA A 104 -1.63 17.92 3.58
#